data_AF-A0A430R003-F1
#
_entry.id   AF-A0A430R003-F1
#
_cell.length_a   1.000
_cell.length_b   1.000
_cell.length_c   1.000
_cell.angle_alpha   90.00
_cell.angle_beta   90.00
_cell.angle_gamma   90.00
#
_symmetry.space_group_name_H-M   'P 1'
#
loop_
_entity.id
_entity.type
_entity.pdbx_description
1 polymer ?
#
loop_
_entity_poly.entity_id
_entity_poly.type
_entity_poly.pdbx_seq_one_letter_code
_entity_poly.pdbx_strand_id
1 'polypeptide(L)'
;TTGVKLQDGGRRVLLYGIGSVKVKLHRPLEGKIKTATVKREGEHWYIIFITEVDPKPLPPSEEAIGIDLGTNPHFLVTSEGEMA
;
A
#
# COMPACT_ATOMS: atom_id res chain seq x y z
N THR A 1 10.46 21.05 9.61
CA THR A 1 10.36 19.94 8.66
C THR A 1 9.48 18.86 9.23
N THR A 2 8.21 18.84 8.85
CA THR A 2 7.31 17.70 9.10
C THR A 2 7.88 16.50 8.34
N GLY A 3 7.88 15.32 8.94
CA GLY A 3 8.43 14.17 8.24
C GLY A 3 8.50 12.88 9.04
N VAL A 4 8.65 11.80 8.27
CA VAL A 4 8.94 10.46 8.75
C VAL A 4 10.26 10.02 8.13
N LYS A 5 11.17 9.45 8.91
CA LYS A 5 12.46 8.97 8.39
C LYS A 5 12.81 7.61 8.96
N LEU A 6 13.11 6.66 8.08
CA LEU A 6 13.66 5.38 8.50
C LEU A 6 15.08 5.56 9.04
N GLN A 7 15.38 4.83 10.10
CA GLN A 7 16.66 4.81 10.78
C GLN A 7 17.09 3.36 11.00
N ASP A 8 18.37 3.15 11.31
CA ASP A 8 18.94 1.86 11.73
C ASP A 8 18.59 0.69 10.80
N GLY A 9 18.66 0.91 9.48
CA GLY A 9 18.31 -0.10 8.48
C GLY A 9 16.85 -0.56 8.53
N GLY A 10 15.93 0.31 8.97
CA GLY A 10 14.50 0.01 9.05
C GLY A 10 14.04 -0.55 10.40
N ARG A 11 14.90 -0.58 11.41
CA ARG A 11 14.53 -1.01 12.78
C ARG A 11 13.86 0.11 13.59
N ARG A 12 14.04 1.35 13.16
CA ARG A 12 13.49 2.54 13.81
C ARG A 12 12.91 3.52 12.81
N VAL A 13 11.98 4.33 13.28
CA VAL A 13 11.35 5.41 12.51
C VAL A 13 11.40 6.67 13.37
N LEU A 14 11.96 7.73 12.81
CA LEU A 14 11.83 9.07 13.36
C LEU A 14 10.48 9.65 12.95
N LEU A 15 9.62 9.90 13.93
CA LEU A 15 8.34 10.58 13.76
C LEU A 15 8.46 12.01 14.28
N TYR A 16 8.07 12.99 13.46
CA TYR A 16 8.05 14.39 13.89
C TYR A 16 7.17 14.57 15.13
N GLY A 17 7.68 15.27 16.14
CA GLY A 17 6.99 15.54 17.41
C GLY A 17 7.03 14.39 18.43
N ILE A 18 7.34 13.16 18.03
CA ILE A 18 7.44 11.98 18.93
C ILE A 18 8.90 11.57 19.14
N GLY A 19 9.72 11.67 18.09
CA GLY A 19 11.10 11.21 18.10
C GLY A 19 11.25 9.81 17.51
N SER A 20 12.36 9.15 17.84
CA SER A 20 12.73 7.87 17.25
C SER A 20 12.03 6.71 17.96
N VAL A 21 11.20 5.96 17.24
CA VAL A 21 10.47 4.79 17.76
C VAL A 21 10.96 3.50 17.12
N LYS A 22 10.98 2.40 17.89
CA LYS A 22 11.29 1.07 17.36
C LYS A 22 10.12 0.57 16.51
N VAL A 23 10.40 0.00 15.35
CA VAL A 23 9.39 -0.57 14.45
C VAL A 23 9.77 -1.99 14.06
N LYS A 24 8.76 -2.82 13.81
CA LYS A 24 8.92 -4.11 13.12
C LYS A 24 8.29 -3.96 11.74
N LEU A 25 9.11 -3.83 10.70
CA LEU A 25 8.63 -3.82 9.32
C LEU A 25 8.21 -5.24 8.93
N HIS A 26 6.95 -5.40 8.51
CA HIS A 26 6.46 -6.70 8.01
C HIS A 26 7.01 -7.03 6.62
N ARG A 27 7.40 -6.01 5.85
CA ARG A 27 8.09 -6.11 4.56
C ARG A 27 9.06 -4.93 4.38
N PRO A 28 10.11 -5.08 3.54
CA PRO A 28 10.95 -3.95 3.15
C PRO A 28 10.11 -2.82 2.53
N LEU A 29 10.51 -1.57 2.77
CA LEU A 29 9.87 -0.43 2.12
C LEU A 29 10.49 -0.23 0.74
N GLU A 30 9.63 -0.15 -0.27
CA GLU A 30 10.01 0.13 -1.66
C GLU A 30 9.76 1.60 -1.98
N GLY A 31 10.63 2.19 -2.79
CA GLY A 31 10.44 3.56 -3.29
C GLY A 31 10.47 4.64 -2.20
N LYS A 32 9.82 5.79 -2.51
CA LYS A 32 9.87 6.99 -1.67
C LYS A 32 8.64 7.08 -0.79
N ILE A 33 8.83 7.25 0.52
CA ILE A 33 7.71 7.48 1.45
C ILE A 33 7.06 8.84 1.16
N LYS A 34 5.75 8.81 0.89
CA LYS A 34 4.91 10.00 0.69
C LYS A 34 4.12 10.35 1.94
N THR A 35 3.65 9.33 2.65
CA THR A 35 2.81 9.49 3.83
C THR A 35 3.14 8.40 4.84
N ALA A 36 3.11 8.76 6.12
CA ALA A 36 3.07 7.81 7.22
C ALA A 36 1.93 8.17 8.17
N THR A 37 1.07 7.19 8.44
CA THR A 37 -0.05 7.33 9.36
C THR A 37 0.22 6.45 10.58
N VAL A 38 0.15 7.04 11.77
CA VAL A 38 0.21 6.29 13.03
C VAL A 38 -1.22 5.96 13.45
N LYS A 39 -1.51 4.68 13.65
CA LYS A 39 -2.83 4.18 14.05
C LYS A 39 -2.70 3.26 15.25
N ARG A 40 -3.65 3.33 16.18
CA ARG A 40 -3.82 2.33 17.23
C ARG A 40 -5.02 1.45 16.90
N GLU A 41 -4.84 0.13 16.95
CA GLU A 41 -5.92 -0.85 16.86
C GLU A 41 -5.82 -1.80 18.05
N GLY A 42 -6.84 -1.80 18.92
CA GLY A 42 -6.80 -2.50 20.19
C GLY A 42 -5.59 -2.08 21.04
N GLU A 43 -4.75 -3.06 21.37
CA GLU A 43 -3.54 -2.87 22.18
C GLU A 43 -2.28 -2.56 21.35
N HIS A 44 -2.38 -2.55 20.01
CA HIS A 44 -1.22 -2.43 19.14
C HIS A 44 -1.17 -1.08 18.42
N TRP A 45 0.07 -0.61 18.20
CA TRP A 45 0.36 0.56 17.39
C TRP A 45 0.93 0.13 16.04
N TYR A 46 0.45 0.77 14.99
CA TYR A 46 0.86 0.54 13.61
C TYR A 46 1.33 1.85 13.00
N ILE A 47 2.33 1.74 12.11
CA ILE A 47 2.71 2.81 11.20
C ILE A 47 2.43 2.29 9.79
N ILE A 48 1.55 2.98 9.08
CA ILE A 48 1.16 2.65 7.72
C ILE A 48 1.93 3.59 6.79
N PHE A 49 2.77 3.02 5.92
CA PHE A 49 3.55 3.77 4.95
C PHE A 49 2.89 3.71 3.57
N ILE A 50 2.71 4.86 2.96
CA ILE A 50 2.35 4.99 1.54
C ILE A 50 3.63 5.40 0.81
N THR A 51 4.01 4.59 -0.17
CA THR A 51 5.23 4.78 -0.95
C THR A 51 4.92 4.95 -2.42
N GLU A 52 5.68 5.83 -3.06
CA GLU A 52 5.70 6.01 -4.52
C GLU A 52 6.80 5.12 -5.09
N VAL A 53 6.43 4.24 -6.02
CA VAL A 53 7.31 3.28 -6.71
C VAL A 53 7.13 3.42 -8.22
N ASP A 54 8.17 3.10 -8.99
CA ASP A 54 8.08 3.10 -10.44
C ASP A 54 7.19 1.95 -10.93
N PRO A 55 6.32 2.18 -11.94
CA PRO A 55 5.53 1.12 -12.54
C PRO A 55 6.45 0.10 -13.20
N LYS A 56 6.13 -1.19 -13.00
CA LYS A 56 6.77 -2.31 -13.70
C LYS A 56 5.77 -2.88 -14.70
N PRO A 57 5.62 -2.25 -15.90
CA PRO A 57 4.65 -2.72 -16.88
C PRO A 57 5.01 -4.13 -17.33
N LEU A 58 3.97 -4.94 -17.54
CA LEU A 58 4.10 -6.24 -18.18
C LEU A 58 4.26 -6.04 -19.70
N PRO A 59 4.75 -7.07 -20.43
CA PRO A 59 4.72 -7.04 -21.89
C PRO A 59 3.33 -6.67 -22.41
N PRO A 60 3.23 -5.89 -23.50
CA PRO A 60 1.95 -5.52 -24.08
C PRO A 60 1.18 -6.78 -24.53
N SER A 61 -0.14 -6.75 -24.36
CA SER A 61 -1.07 -7.74 -24.92
C SER A 61 -2.03 -7.03 -25.87
N GLU A 62 -2.32 -7.69 -26.99
CA GLU A 62 -3.37 -7.28 -27.94
C GLU A 62 -4.76 -7.76 -27.47
N GLU A 63 -4.81 -8.65 -26.48
CA GLU A 63 -6.06 -9.14 -25.89
C GLU A 63 -6.70 -8.05 -25.02
N ALA A 64 -8.01 -7.88 -25.17
CA ALA A 64 -8.80 -6.94 -24.38
C ALA A 64 -10.05 -7.63 -23.87
N ILE A 65 -10.36 -7.44 -22.59
CA ILE A 65 -11.59 -7.91 -21.96
C ILE A 65 -12.28 -6.75 -21.25
N GLY A 66 -13.58 -6.62 -21.48
CA GLY A 66 -14.43 -5.69 -20.73
C GLY A 66 -14.81 -6.31 -19.39
N ILE A 67 -14.74 -5.52 -18.32
CA ILE A 67 -15.16 -5.92 -16.97
C ILE A 67 -16.22 -4.92 -16.51
N ASP A 68 -17.39 -5.44 -16.13
CA ASP A 68 -18.43 -4.69 -15.43
C ASP A 68 -18.60 -5.25 -14.01
N LEU A 69 -18.65 -4.36 -13.02
CA LEU A 69 -18.75 -4.72 -11.60
C LEU A 69 -20.09 -4.26 -11.04
N GLY A 70 -20.88 -5.22 -10.57
CA GLY A 70 -22.22 -5.01 -10.03
C GLY A 70 -22.36 -5.45 -8.58
N THR A 71 -23.54 -5.22 -8.01
CA THR A 71 -23.92 -5.74 -6.68
C THR A 71 -25.10 -6.72 -6.73
N ASN A 72 -25.79 -6.82 -7.86
CA ASN A 72 -26.91 -7.71 -8.10
C ASN A 72 -27.18 -7.84 -9.62
N PRO A 73 -27.36 -9.04 -10.20
CA PRO A 73 -27.22 -10.36 -9.57
C PRO A 73 -25.78 -10.87 -9.51
N HIS A 74 -24.87 -10.29 -10.29
CA HIS A 74 -23.48 -10.73 -10.40
C HIS A 74 -22.53 -9.61 -9.94
N PHE A 75 -21.47 -10.02 -9.25
CA PHE A 75 -20.42 -9.11 -8.82
C PHE A 75 -19.51 -8.74 -10.00
N LEU A 76 -19.26 -9.71 -10.89
CA LEU A 76 -18.41 -9.56 -12.06
C LEU A 76 -19.13 -10.11 -13.29
N VAL A 77 -19.13 -9.33 -14.38
CA VAL A 77 -19.50 -9.79 -15.72
C VAL A 77 -18.41 -9.41 -16.70
N THR A 78 -17.94 -10.37 -17.49
CA THR A 78 -16.94 -10.12 -18.54
C THR A 78 -17.60 -9.94 -19.92
N SER A 79 -16.89 -9.31 -20.87
CA SER A 79 -17.37 -9.19 -22.26
C SER A 79 -17.49 -10.55 -22.98
N GLU A 80 -16.96 -11.62 -22.41
CA GLU A 80 -17.11 -12.99 -22.90
C GLU A 80 -18.31 -13.73 -22.27
N GLY A 81 -19.04 -13.07 -21.36
CA GLY A 81 -20.23 -13.60 -20.70
C GLY A 81 -19.94 -14.45 -19.46
N GLU A 82 -18.70 -14.46 -18.96
CA GLU A 82 -18.40 -15.06 -17.66
C GLU A 82 -19.05 -14.22 -16.55
N MET A 83 -19.63 -14.89 -15.55
CA MET A 83 -20.37 -14.25 -14.44
C MET A 83 -19.95 -14.87 -13.11
N ALA A 84 -19.61 -14.04 -12.12
CA ALA A 84 -19.26 -14.43 -10.75
C ALA A 84 -19.92 -13.54 -9.69
#